data_AF-A0A0D7KLD9-F1
#
_entry.id   AF-A0A0D7KLD9-F1
#
_cell.length_a   1.000
_cell.length_b   1.000
_cell.length_c   1.000
_cell.angle_alpha   90.00
_cell.angle_beta   90.00
_cell.angle_gamma   90.00
#
_symmetry.space_group_name_H-M   'P 1'
#
loop_
_entity.id
_entity.type
_entity.pdbx_description
1 polymer ?
#
loop_
_entity_poly.entity_id
_entity_poly.type
_entity_poly.pdbx_seq_one_letter_code
_entity_poly.pdbx_strand_id
1 'polypeptide(L)'
;MKTRKWWALAAAVLSITIISACGAKPTTNGAAQPEQPTAEQPTTEQPTTEQPNEEKPSDETTKSEQPTTDKGQETKSEKQEKSLDVFVSDDQLMELKSYKKTIQFSNDDEKYQSALQALKTSDNDKDIPLWEKIDFKSVKMDKGTLVLDIHIPEEGHLGAGGEAFALDALTKTLFQFDEVKAIDILVDGKSDESLMGHVTLKHPIKRP
;
A
#
# COMPACT_ATOMS: atom_id res chain seq x y z
N MET A 1 25.64 -43.23 -2.78
CA MET A 1 26.83 -43.35 -3.67
C MET A 1 26.56 -42.50 -4.89
N LYS A 2 27.13 -41.29 -5.00
CA LYS A 2 28.31 -40.91 -5.81
C LYS A 2 28.07 -41.20 -7.32
N THR A 3 28.10 -40.27 -8.26
CA THR A 3 28.99 -39.10 -8.45
C THR A 3 28.37 -38.01 -9.32
N ARG A 4 28.60 -36.74 -8.96
CA ARG A 4 28.47 -35.55 -9.81
C ARG A 4 29.69 -35.44 -10.73
N LYS A 5 29.50 -34.96 -11.97
CA LYS A 5 30.61 -34.54 -12.85
C LYS A 5 30.49 -33.05 -13.17
N TRP A 6 31.61 -32.39 -12.96
CA TRP A 6 31.89 -30.96 -12.93
C TRP A 6 32.77 -30.69 -14.15
N TRP A 7 32.42 -29.72 -15.01
CA TRP A 7 33.34 -29.21 -16.03
C TRP A 7 33.39 -27.70 -15.90
N ALA A 8 34.49 -27.23 -15.31
CA ALA A 8 34.94 -25.86 -15.35
C ALA A 8 35.69 -25.63 -16.67
N LEU A 9 35.49 -24.47 -17.28
CA LEU A 9 36.43 -23.92 -18.25
C LEU A 9 36.48 -22.40 -18.04
N ALA A 10 37.60 -21.96 -17.46
CA ALA A 10 38.00 -20.59 -17.36
C ALA A 10 38.85 -20.23 -18.58
N ALA A 11 38.64 -19.05 -19.15
CA ALA A 11 39.63 -18.38 -19.99
C ALA A 11 39.51 -16.87 -19.77
N ALA A 12 40.55 -16.31 -19.16
CA ALA A 12 40.72 -14.90 -18.86
C ALA A 12 41.67 -14.25 -19.87
N VAL A 13 41.31 -13.09 -20.43
CA VAL A 13 42.21 -12.11 -21.09
C VAL A 13 41.39 -10.80 -21.21
N LEU A 14 41.83 -9.54 -21.07
CA LEU A 14 42.93 -8.80 -20.44
C LEU A 14 42.72 -7.34 -20.92
N SER A 15 42.89 -6.35 -20.04
CA SER A 15 43.30 -4.94 -20.30
C SER A 15 42.34 -3.96 -21.03
N ILE A 16 41.85 -2.89 -20.36
CA ILE A 16 42.43 -1.52 -20.14
C ILE A 16 42.19 -0.56 -21.33
N THR A 17 41.45 0.55 -21.11
CA THR A 17 41.97 1.94 -21.11
C THR A 17 40.89 2.96 -20.75
N ILE A 18 41.22 3.83 -19.79
CA ILE A 18 40.52 5.05 -19.40
C ILE A 18 41.00 6.16 -20.34
N ILE A 19 40.08 6.97 -20.89
CA ILE A 19 40.46 8.27 -21.47
C ILE A 19 39.56 9.33 -20.82
N SER A 20 40.11 9.99 -19.80
CA SER A 20 39.67 11.32 -19.38
C SER A 20 40.03 12.31 -20.49
N ALA A 21 39.03 12.93 -21.10
CA ALA A 21 39.22 14.10 -21.93
C ALA A 21 38.59 15.31 -21.21
N CYS A 22 39.40 15.99 -20.39
CA CYS A 22 39.23 17.42 -20.12
C CYS A 22 39.79 18.18 -21.32
N GLY A 23 38.96 18.96 -22.00
CA GLY A 23 39.34 19.78 -23.15
C GLY A 23 38.87 21.21 -22.98
N ALA A 24 39.80 22.11 -22.70
CA ALA A 24 39.61 23.54 -22.54
C ALA A 24 39.29 24.25 -23.88
N LYS A 25 38.68 25.42 -23.72
CA LYS A 25 38.13 26.34 -24.73
C LYS A 25 39.18 26.90 -25.71
N PRO A 26 38.74 27.38 -26.87
CA PRO A 26 39.18 28.68 -27.38
C PRO A 26 38.04 29.72 -27.41
N THR A 27 38.43 30.92 -27.03
CA THR A 27 37.74 32.22 -27.03
C THR A 27 37.29 32.70 -28.41
N THR A 28 36.14 33.37 -28.50
CA THR A 28 36.05 34.80 -28.87
C THR A 28 34.61 35.26 -29.19
N ASN A 29 34.26 36.41 -28.59
CA ASN A 29 33.24 37.41 -28.90
C ASN A 29 31.74 37.13 -28.69
N GLY A 30 31.15 37.91 -27.78
CA GLY A 30 29.74 38.30 -27.88
C GLY A 30 29.03 38.65 -26.57
N ALA A 31 29.28 39.86 -26.06
CA ALA A 31 28.38 40.70 -25.25
C ALA A 31 28.01 40.31 -23.79
N ALA A 32 28.04 41.37 -22.96
CA ALA A 32 27.49 41.56 -21.61
C ALA A 32 28.28 41.04 -20.39
N GLN A 33 28.70 42.00 -19.57
CA GLN A 33 29.35 41.94 -18.26
C GLN A 33 28.29 42.21 -17.16
N PRO A 34 28.69 42.21 -15.87
CA PRO A 34 28.54 41.17 -14.84
C PRO A 34 27.21 41.37 -14.05
N GLU A 35 26.82 40.57 -13.04
CA GLU A 35 27.15 40.79 -11.62
C GLU A 35 26.88 39.51 -10.78
N GLN A 36 27.82 39.19 -9.89
CA GLN A 36 27.67 38.48 -8.62
C GLN A 36 28.39 39.40 -7.58
N PRO A 37 28.26 39.28 -6.24
CA PRO A 37 27.59 38.26 -5.43
C PRO A 37 26.79 38.85 -4.24
N THR A 38 26.26 38.01 -3.34
CA THR A 38 26.46 38.13 -1.87
C THR A 38 25.75 37.01 -1.12
N ALA A 39 26.46 36.46 -0.15
CA ALA A 39 26.02 35.48 0.84
C ALA A 39 25.53 36.23 2.09
N GLU A 40 24.44 35.80 2.73
CA GLU A 40 24.13 36.16 4.12
C GLU A 40 23.39 35.02 4.85
N GLN A 41 23.87 34.73 6.06
CA GLN A 41 23.26 34.03 7.20
C GLN A 41 23.71 34.87 8.42
N PRO A 42 23.18 34.75 9.66
CA PRO A 42 21.90 34.23 10.20
C PRO A 42 21.13 35.31 11.00
N THR A 43 19.94 35.03 11.55
CA THR A 43 19.48 35.63 12.84
C THR A 43 18.38 34.78 13.50
N THR A 44 18.63 34.53 14.79
CA THR A 44 17.87 33.93 15.89
C THR A 44 16.66 34.79 16.30
N GLU A 45 15.50 34.21 16.69
CA GLU A 45 14.63 34.70 17.80
C GLU A 45 13.68 33.59 18.33
N GLN A 46 13.87 33.22 19.60
CA GLN A 46 12.86 32.82 20.63
C GLN A 46 12.79 34.01 21.62
N PRO A 47 11.87 34.19 22.61
CA PRO A 47 10.92 33.27 23.29
C PRO A 47 9.49 33.90 23.45
N THR A 48 8.45 33.33 24.08
CA THR A 48 8.15 33.14 25.53
C THR A 48 6.65 32.74 25.60
N THR A 49 6.27 31.57 26.14
CA THR A 49 5.64 31.32 27.47
C THR A 49 4.39 32.16 27.79
N GLU A 50 3.24 31.51 28.06
CA GLU A 50 2.32 31.86 29.17
C GLU A 50 1.21 30.79 29.38
N GLN A 51 1.36 30.04 30.47
CA GLN A 51 0.31 29.55 31.41
C GLN A 51 0.58 30.34 32.72
N PRO A 52 -0.30 30.48 33.75
CA PRO A 52 -1.52 29.74 34.13
C PRO A 52 -2.69 30.70 34.51
N ASN A 53 -3.89 30.29 34.95
CA ASN A 53 -4.19 29.92 36.34
C ASN A 53 -5.69 29.59 36.54
N GLU A 54 -5.91 28.83 37.61
CA GLU A 54 -7.14 28.38 38.28
C GLU A 54 -8.21 29.45 38.54
N GLU A 55 -9.49 29.04 38.60
CA GLU A 55 -10.31 29.15 39.83
C GLU A 55 -11.67 28.44 39.73
N LYS A 56 -11.99 27.70 40.80
CA LYS A 56 -13.28 27.17 41.27
C LYS A 56 -13.52 27.93 42.60
N PRO A 57 -14.73 28.40 43.02
CA PRO A 57 -15.71 27.50 43.66
C PRO A 57 -17.21 27.91 43.76
N SER A 58 -18.01 26.92 44.21
CA SER A 58 -19.19 27.00 45.12
C SER A 58 -20.51 27.62 44.61
N ASP A 59 -21.72 27.18 44.99
CA ASP A 59 -22.19 26.15 45.94
C ASP A 59 -23.69 25.85 45.72
N GLU A 60 -24.11 24.66 46.20
CA GLU A 60 -25.42 24.18 46.73
C GLU A 60 -26.77 24.78 46.23
N THR A 61 -27.84 23.99 45.98
CA THR A 61 -28.63 23.26 47.01
C THR A 61 -29.74 22.38 46.36
N THR A 62 -29.75 21.06 46.68
CA THR A 62 -30.86 20.15 47.10
C THR A 62 -32.24 20.20 46.35
N LYS A 63 -32.94 19.13 45.94
CA LYS A 63 -33.23 17.83 46.60
C LYS A 63 -34.04 16.87 45.69
N SER A 64 -33.64 15.60 45.71
CA SER A 64 -34.35 14.30 45.59
C SER A 64 -35.42 14.05 44.49
N GLU A 65 -35.20 13.00 43.69
CA GLU A 65 -35.89 11.69 43.76
C GLU A 65 -35.21 10.64 42.85
N GLN A 66 -35.17 9.38 43.31
CA GLN A 66 -34.51 8.19 42.74
C GLN A 66 -35.61 7.12 42.49
N PRO A 67 -35.44 6.01 41.71
CA PRO A 67 -34.43 5.65 40.71
C PRO A 67 -35.06 5.33 39.33
N THR A 68 -34.32 5.57 38.25
CA THR A 68 -34.40 4.69 37.08
C THR A 68 -33.00 4.39 36.60
N THR A 69 -32.60 3.14 36.87
CA THR A 69 -31.53 2.35 36.25
C THR A 69 -30.78 3.07 35.12
N ASP A 70 -29.65 3.66 35.51
CA ASP A 70 -28.52 3.88 34.61
C ASP A 70 -28.00 2.50 34.18
N LYS A 71 -28.29 2.13 32.93
CA LYS A 71 -27.50 1.15 32.22
C LYS A 71 -26.94 1.89 31.02
N GLY A 72 -25.66 2.24 31.15
CA GLY A 72 -24.88 2.96 30.16
C GLY A 72 -25.26 2.58 28.74
N GLN A 73 -25.69 3.59 27.99
CA GLN A 73 -25.86 3.50 26.55
C GLN A 73 -24.46 3.48 25.93
N GLU A 74 -23.82 2.31 25.99
CA GLU A 74 -22.79 1.96 25.02
C GLU A 74 -23.44 2.12 23.65
N THR A 75 -22.98 3.12 22.89
CA THR A 75 -23.31 3.24 21.48
C THR A 75 -22.69 2.04 20.77
N LYS A 76 -23.45 0.96 20.69
CA LYS A 76 -23.15 -0.22 19.89
C LYS A 76 -23.14 0.25 18.43
N SER A 77 -21.94 0.52 17.90
CA SER A 77 -21.75 0.70 16.46
C SER A 77 -22.33 -0.54 15.75
N GLU A 78 -23.41 -0.35 15.01
CA GLU A 78 -24.09 -1.43 14.31
C GLU A 78 -23.23 -1.83 13.10
N LYS A 79 -22.67 -3.04 13.12
CA LYS A 79 -21.89 -3.58 12.00
C LYS A 79 -22.79 -3.77 10.80
N GLN A 80 -22.35 -3.29 9.64
CA GLN A 80 -22.97 -3.51 8.34
C GLN A 80 -22.45 -4.82 7.74
N GLU A 81 -23.25 -5.44 6.88
CA GLU A 81 -22.84 -6.63 6.11
C GLU A 81 -22.93 -6.37 4.61
N LYS A 82 -22.02 -6.95 3.83
CA LYS A 82 -22.10 -6.98 2.36
C LYS A 82 -21.60 -8.31 1.82
N SER A 83 -22.35 -8.88 0.89
CA SER A 83 -21.89 -10.04 0.11
C SER A 83 -21.11 -9.56 -1.11
N LEU A 84 -19.97 -10.18 -1.37
CA LEU A 84 -19.09 -9.90 -2.51
C LEU A 84 -18.62 -11.21 -3.14
N ASP A 85 -18.31 -11.15 -4.42
CA ASP A 85 -17.64 -12.24 -5.12
C ASP A 85 -16.11 -12.09 -4.93
N VAL A 86 -15.48 -13.06 -4.27
CA VAL A 86 -14.01 -13.21 -4.21
C VAL A 86 -13.55 -14.24 -5.21
N PHE A 87 -12.30 -14.11 -5.66
CA PHE A 87 -11.72 -14.99 -6.65
C PHE A 87 -10.45 -15.66 -6.12
N VAL A 88 -10.37 -16.96 -6.31
CA VAL A 88 -9.23 -17.81 -5.98
C VAL A 88 -8.88 -18.65 -7.21
N SER A 89 -7.70 -19.26 -7.25
CA SER A 89 -7.36 -20.17 -8.33
C SER A 89 -7.72 -21.62 -7.98
N ASP A 90 -7.89 -22.47 -9.00
CA ASP A 90 -7.81 -23.92 -8.81
C ASP A 90 -6.41 -24.37 -8.34
N ASP A 91 -6.28 -25.67 -8.00
CA ASP A 91 -5.05 -26.29 -7.50
C ASP A 91 -3.89 -26.32 -8.52
N GLN A 92 -4.19 -26.03 -9.79
CA GLN A 92 -3.22 -26.07 -10.88
C GLN A 92 -2.79 -24.69 -11.39
N LEU A 93 -3.32 -23.59 -10.84
CA LEU A 93 -3.12 -22.23 -11.35
C LEU A 93 -3.54 -22.05 -12.83
N MET A 94 -4.66 -22.68 -13.22
CA MET A 94 -5.17 -22.68 -14.59
C MET A 94 -6.47 -21.89 -14.76
N GLU A 95 -7.26 -21.76 -13.69
CA GLU A 95 -8.55 -21.07 -13.72
C GLU A 95 -8.83 -20.26 -12.46
N LEU A 96 -9.41 -19.06 -12.63
CA LEU A 96 -10.01 -18.29 -11.54
C LEU A 96 -11.45 -18.73 -11.26
N LYS A 97 -11.70 -19.10 -10.00
CA LYS A 97 -12.98 -19.52 -9.47
C LYS A 97 -13.56 -18.43 -8.57
N SER A 98 -14.86 -18.19 -8.68
CA SER A 98 -15.58 -17.19 -7.89
C SER A 98 -16.33 -17.81 -6.71
N TYR A 99 -16.26 -17.16 -5.55
CA TYR A 99 -16.94 -17.55 -4.31
C TYR A 99 -17.64 -16.36 -3.68
N LYS A 100 -18.83 -16.58 -3.13
CA LYS A 100 -19.52 -15.54 -2.35
C LYS A 100 -18.96 -15.50 -0.93
N LYS A 101 -18.44 -14.34 -0.53
CA LYS A 101 -18.07 -14.05 0.86
C LYS A 101 -18.94 -12.93 1.41
N THR A 102 -19.42 -13.09 2.64
CA THR A 102 -20.04 -12.00 3.39
C THR A 102 -18.97 -11.34 4.24
N ILE A 103 -18.79 -10.04 4.07
CA ILE A 103 -17.93 -9.22 4.92
C ILE A 103 -18.79 -8.41 5.89
N GLN A 104 -18.22 -8.11 7.06
CA GLN A 104 -18.80 -7.22 8.05
C GLN A 104 -17.86 -6.04 8.29
N PHE A 105 -18.42 -4.85 8.51
CA PHE A 105 -17.66 -3.64 8.74
C PHE A 105 -18.48 -2.55 9.43
N SER A 106 -17.81 -1.66 10.17
CA SER A 106 -18.42 -0.50 10.82
C SER A 106 -18.13 0.82 10.10
N ASN A 107 -17.17 0.84 9.19
CA ASN A 107 -16.78 2.01 8.40
C ASN A 107 -16.13 1.59 7.08
N ASP A 108 -15.81 2.58 6.23
CA ASP A 108 -15.23 2.32 4.91
C ASP A 108 -13.83 1.69 4.96
N ASP A 109 -12.98 2.06 5.91
CA ASP A 109 -11.64 1.47 6.02
C ASP A 109 -11.75 -0.03 6.38
N GLU A 110 -12.58 -0.38 7.37
CA GLU A 110 -12.85 -1.77 7.74
C GLU A 110 -13.53 -2.53 6.58
N LYS A 111 -14.40 -1.88 5.80
CA LYS A 111 -15.03 -2.49 4.61
C LYS A 111 -14.00 -2.99 3.61
N TYR A 112 -13.03 -2.15 3.26
CA TYR A 112 -12.00 -2.54 2.30
C TYR A 112 -11.02 -3.53 2.91
N GLN A 113 -10.62 -3.36 4.18
CA GLN A 113 -9.79 -4.34 4.87
C GLN A 113 -10.45 -5.73 4.90
N SER A 114 -11.74 -5.82 5.24
CA SER A 114 -12.48 -7.08 5.25
C SER A 114 -12.57 -7.72 3.85
N ALA A 115 -12.72 -6.91 2.79
CA ALA A 115 -12.68 -7.42 1.41
C ALA A 115 -11.30 -7.99 1.05
N LEU A 116 -10.22 -7.34 1.47
CA LEU A 116 -8.85 -7.82 1.26
C LEU A 116 -8.57 -9.10 2.06
N GLN A 117 -9.06 -9.20 3.30
CA GLN A 117 -8.94 -10.42 4.09
C GLN A 117 -9.72 -11.58 3.44
N ALA A 118 -10.86 -11.32 2.82
CA ALA A 118 -11.62 -12.34 2.11
C ALA A 118 -10.80 -12.97 0.95
N LEU A 119 -9.98 -12.18 0.24
CA LEU A 119 -9.08 -12.66 -0.83
C LEU A 119 -7.95 -13.58 -0.32
N LYS A 120 -7.66 -13.55 0.98
CA LYS A 120 -6.64 -14.41 1.61
C LYS A 120 -7.17 -15.79 1.98
N THR A 121 -8.45 -16.07 1.75
CA THR A 121 -9.10 -17.30 2.23
C THR A 121 -9.86 -18.02 1.13
N SER A 122 -10.04 -19.33 1.33
CA SER A 122 -10.92 -20.17 0.51
C SER A 122 -11.73 -21.07 1.45
N ASP A 123 -12.97 -21.38 1.05
CA ASP A 123 -13.82 -22.35 1.74
C ASP A 123 -13.59 -23.79 1.21
N ASN A 124 -12.68 -23.96 0.25
CA ASN A 124 -12.25 -25.22 -0.35
C ASN A 124 -10.74 -25.37 -0.20
N ASP A 125 -10.30 -26.49 0.37
CA ASP A 125 -8.90 -26.81 0.69
C ASP A 125 -8.01 -27.04 -0.52
N LYS A 126 -8.61 -27.31 -1.68
CA LYS A 126 -7.87 -27.49 -2.94
C LYS A 126 -7.62 -26.19 -3.68
N ASP A 127 -8.43 -25.17 -3.43
CA ASP A 127 -8.27 -23.90 -4.13
C ASP A 127 -7.17 -23.06 -3.49
N ILE A 128 -6.51 -22.25 -4.31
CA ILE A 128 -5.37 -21.45 -3.92
C ILE A 128 -5.82 -19.98 -3.78
N PRO A 129 -5.92 -19.42 -2.56
CA PRO A 129 -6.15 -17.99 -2.37
C PRO A 129 -4.87 -17.22 -2.73
N LEU A 130 -4.90 -16.53 -3.86
CA LEU A 130 -3.71 -15.91 -4.47
C LEU A 130 -3.11 -14.79 -3.61
N TRP A 131 -3.86 -14.26 -2.65
CA TRP A 131 -3.39 -13.22 -1.73
C TRP A 131 -3.08 -13.74 -0.33
N GLU A 132 -3.14 -15.05 -0.09
CA GLU A 132 -2.95 -15.66 1.24
C GLU A 132 -1.62 -15.23 1.90
N LYS A 133 -0.54 -15.23 1.12
CA LYS A 133 0.82 -14.91 1.60
C LYS A 133 1.18 -13.43 1.50
N ILE A 134 0.32 -12.58 0.94
CA ILE A 134 0.61 -11.16 0.75
C ILE A 134 0.14 -10.36 1.96
N ASP A 135 0.98 -9.45 2.43
CA ASP A 135 0.65 -8.59 3.56
C ASP A 135 0.07 -7.27 3.06
N PHE A 136 -1.19 -6.99 3.40
CA PHE A 136 -1.81 -5.69 3.17
C PHE A 136 -1.44 -4.75 4.32
N LYS A 137 -0.47 -3.85 4.06
CA LYS A 137 0.02 -2.88 5.06
C LYS A 137 -0.99 -1.77 5.29
N SER A 138 -1.62 -1.27 4.24
CA SER A 138 -2.66 -0.25 4.36
C SER A 138 -3.60 -0.25 3.16
N VAL A 139 -4.79 0.32 3.38
CA VAL A 139 -5.78 0.59 2.34
C VAL A 139 -6.44 1.93 2.64
N LYS A 140 -6.50 2.83 1.66
CA LYS A 140 -7.08 4.18 1.82
C LYS A 140 -7.82 4.60 0.57
N MET A 141 -8.97 5.25 0.75
CA MET A 141 -9.71 5.86 -0.36
C MET A 141 -9.26 7.31 -0.55
N ASP A 142 -8.83 7.67 -1.76
CA ASP A 142 -8.58 9.05 -2.19
C ASP A 142 -9.32 9.34 -3.50
N LYS A 143 -10.37 10.16 -3.43
CA LYS A 143 -11.13 10.66 -4.60
C LYS A 143 -11.51 9.56 -5.61
N GLY A 144 -12.00 8.43 -5.11
CA GLY A 144 -12.42 7.28 -5.93
C GLY A 144 -11.28 6.34 -6.34
N THR A 145 -10.05 6.60 -5.91
CA THR A 145 -8.93 5.67 -6.05
C THR A 145 -8.68 4.98 -4.72
N LEU A 146 -8.73 3.64 -4.70
CA LEU A 146 -8.32 2.87 -3.55
C LEU A 146 -6.81 2.64 -3.64
N VAL A 147 -6.04 3.21 -2.71
CA VAL A 147 -4.59 3.05 -2.63
C VAL A 147 -4.27 1.95 -1.64
N LEU A 148 -3.60 0.91 -2.10
CA LEU A 148 -3.18 -0.24 -1.29
C LEU A 148 -1.66 -0.23 -1.19
N ASP A 149 -1.14 -0.35 0.02
CA ASP A 149 0.27 -0.66 0.24
C ASP A 149 0.40 -2.12 0.66
N ILE A 150 1.23 -2.86 -0.05
CA ILE A 150 1.43 -4.29 0.17
C ILE A 150 2.91 -4.62 0.40
N HIS A 151 3.14 -5.75 1.07
CA HIS A 151 4.43 -6.40 1.13
C HIS A 151 4.31 -7.84 0.60
N ILE A 152 5.27 -8.20 -0.24
CA ILE A 152 5.33 -9.50 -0.90
C ILE A 152 6.52 -10.25 -0.30
N PRO A 153 6.29 -11.24 0.57
CA PRO A 153 7.37 -12.08 1.08
C PRO A 153 7.85 -13.07 0.00
N GLU A 154 8.99 -13.74 0.24
CA GLU A 154 9.62 -14.66 -0.72
C GLU A 154 8.68 -15.82 -1.13
N GLU A 155 7.89 -16.33 -0.18
CA GLU A 155 6.87 -17.35 -0.41
C GLU A 155 5.61 -16.83 -1.12
N GLY A 156 5.48 -15.51 -1.28
CA GLY A 156 4.35 -14.85 -1.94
C GLY A 156 4.46 -14.78 -3.47
N HIS A 157 5.57 -15.22 -4.04
CA HIS A 157 5.80 -15.18 -5.49
C HIS A 157 5.04 -16.30 -6.22
N LEU A 158 4.17 -15.92 -7.17
CA LEU A 158 3.24 -16.83 -7.86
C LEU A 158 3.64 -17.15 -9.32
N GLY A 159 4.73 -16.54 -9.80
CA GLY A 159 5.11 -16.56 -11.22
C GLY A 159 4.11 -15.82 -12.12
N ALA A 160 4.41 -15.75 -13.42
CA ALA A 160 3.65 -14.91 -14.35
C ALA A 160 2.14 -15.19 -14.41
N GLY A 161 1.74 -16.47 -14.46
CA GLY A 161 0.34 -16.86 -14.53
C GLY A 161 -0.41 -16.53 -13.23
N GLY A 162 0.18 -16.87 -12.09
CA GLY A 162 -0.41 -16.59 -10.79
C GLY A 162 -0.47 -15.09 -10.46
N GLU A 163 0.53 -14.30 -10.88
CA GLU A 163 0.50 -12.84 -10.78
C GLU A 163 -0.67 -12.23 -11.56
N ALA A 164 -0.91 -12.69 -12.79
CA ALA A 164 -2.01 -12.21 -13.62
C ALA A 164 -3.36 -12.52 -12.95
N PHE A 165 -3.53 -13.74 -12.45
CA PHE A 165 -4.72 -14.12 -11.71
C PHE A 165 -4.87 -13.38 -10.39
N ALA A 166 -3.78 -13.09 -9.66
CA ALA A 166 -3.85 -12.33 -8.43
C ALA A 166 -4.36 -10.91 -8.70
N LEU A 167 -3.86 -10.27 -9.76
CA LEU A 167 -4.31 -8.94 -10.16
C LEU A 167 -5.77 -8.92 -10.61
N ASP A 168 -6.18 -9.91 -11.40
CA ASP A 168 -7.58 -10.09 -11.82
C ASP A 168 -8.51 -10.33 -10.62
N ALA A 169 -8.10 -11.19 -9.68
CA ALA A 169 -8.87 -11.47 -8.48
C ALA A 169 -9.08 -10.22 -7.63
N LEU A 170 -8.01 -9.47 -7.37
CA LEU A 170 -8.06 -8.23 -6.60
C LEU A 170 -8.96 -7.19 -7.25
N THR A 171 -8.75 -6.93 -8.55
CA THR A 171 -9.49 -5.90 -9.28
C THR A 171 -10.97 -6.25 -9.41
N LYS A 172 -11.31 -7.50 -9.75
CA LYS A 172 -12.71 -7.97 -9.82
C LYS A 172 -13.41 -7.90 -8.47
N THR A 173 -12.71 -8.16 -7.37
CA THR A 173 -13.29 -8.01 -6.02
C THR A 173 -13.50 -6.55 -5.66
N LEU A 174 -12.50 -5.70 -5.81
CA LEU A 174 -12.57 -4.31 -5.35
C LEU A 174 -13.45 -3.42 -6.25
N PHE A 175 -13.58 -3.71 -7.55
CA PHE A 175 -14.47 -2.95 -8.42
C PHE A 175 -15.96 -3.24 -8.23
N GLN A 176 -16.34 -4.18 -7.35
CA GLN A 176 -17.74 -4.35 -6.89
C GLN A 176 -18.21 -3.24 -5.94
N PHE A 177 -17.31 -2.41 -5.43
CA PHE A 177 -17.64 -1.19 -4.70
C PHE A 177 -17.76 -0.04 -5.69
N ASP A 178 -18.97 0.47 -5.96
CA ASP A 178 -19.23 1.47 -7.01
C ASP A 178 -18.40 2.75 -6.87
N GLU A 179 -18.04 3.12 -5.65
CA GLU A 179 -17.18 4.24 -5.31
C GLU A 179 -15.71 4.05 -5.75
N VAL A 180 -15.24 2.81 -5.89
CA VAL A 180 -13.87 2.47 -6.33
C VAL A 180 -13.78 2.60 -7.85
N LYS A 181 -13.29 3.73 -8.36
CA LYS A 181 -13.10 4.00 -9.79
C LYS A 181 -11.72 3.59 -10.30
N ALA A 182 -10.74 3.54 -9.41
CA ALA A 182 -9.40 3.08 -9.71
C ALA A 182 -8.77 2.42 -8.47
N ILE A 183 -7.74 1.62 -8.70
CA ILE A 183 -6.97 0.92 -7.67
C ILE A 183 -5.51 1.25 -7.93
N ASP A 184 -4.81 1.79 -6.94
CA ASP A 184 -3.37 2.00 -6.99
C ASP A 184 -2.70 1.04 -6.02
N ILE A 185 -1.75 0.25 -6.50
CA ILE A 185 -1.04 -0.75 -5.71
C ILE A 185 0.38 -0.27 -5.53
N LEU A 186 0.82 -0.14 -4.29
CA LEU A 186 2.18 0.20 -3.90
C LEU A 186 2.84 -1.04 -3.29
N VAL A 187 4.07 -1.34 -3.69
CA VAL A 187 4.89 -2.39 -3.09
C VAL A 187 5.88 -1.73 -2.16
N ASP A 188 5.75 -1.98 -0.85
CA ASP A 188 6.56 -1.36 0.19
C ASP A 188 6.62 0.18 0.06
N GLY A 189 5.45 0.78 -0.21
CA GLY A 189 5.27 2.22 -0.40
C GLY A 189 5.70 2.77 -1.76
N LYS A 190 6.09 1.92 -2.71
CA LYS A 190 6.60 2.32 -4.04
C LYS A 190 5.63 1.95 -5.16
N SER A 191 5.58 2.83 -6.16
CA SER A 191 4.86 2.62 -7.41
C SER A 191 5.74 1.79 -8.37
N ASP A 192 5.90 0.51 -8.07
CA ASP A 192 6.78 -0.39 -8.83
C ASP A 192 6.16 -0.79 -10.18
N GLU A 193 6.98 -0.91 -11.23
CA GLU A 193 6.51 -1.19 -12.60
C GLU A 193 5.81 -2.54 -12.76
N SER A 194 6.00 -3.47 -11.83
CA SER A 194 5.43 -4.83 -11.88
C SER A 194 5.05 -5.32 -10.50
N LEU A 195 4.08 -6.24 -10.42
CA LEU A 195 3.64 -6.80 -9.15
C LEU A 195 4.73 -7.68 -8.53
N MET A 196 5.27 -8.63 -9.30
CA MET A 196 6.36 -9.49 -8.82
C MET A 196 7.38 -9.84 -9.94
N GLY A 197 7.50 -8.98 -10.95
CA GLY A 197 8.48 -9.10 -12.03
C GLY A 197 7.91 -9.53 -13.39
N HIS A 198 6.65 -9.98 -13.47
CA HIS A 198 6.08 -10.48 -14.73
C HIS A 198 4.91 -9.65 -15.24
N VAL A 199 4.01 -9.22 -14.35
CA VAL A 199 2.82 -8.46 -14.73
C VAL A 199 3.03 -6.97 -14.47
N THR A 200 2.87 -6.15 -15.51
CA THR A 200 2.96 -4.69 -15.40
C THR A 200 1.86 -4.14 -14.50
N LEU A 201 2.23 -3.32 -13.52
CA LEU A 201 1.30 -2.54 -12.72
C LEU A 201 1.10 -1.15 -13.34
N LYS A 202 -0.16 -0.82 -13.60
CA LYS A 202 -0.55 0.54 -13.98
C LYS A 202 -0.87 1.33 -12.72
N HIS A 203 -0.45 2.59 -12.69
CA HIS A 203 -0.67 3.47 -11.55
C HIS A 203 -1.54 4.67 -11.95
N PRO A 204 -2.83 4.70 -11.56
CA PRO A 204 -3.62 3.60 -11.00
C PRO A 204 -4.21 2.68 -12.10
N ILE A 205 -4.62 1.48 -11.71
CA ILE A 205 -5.44 0.57 -12.50
C ILE A 205 -6.87 1.13 -12.52
N LYS A 206 -7.34 1.56 -13.69
CA LYS A 206 -8.70 2.09 -13.83
C LYS A 206 -9.72 0.96 -13.92
N ARG A 207 -10.92 1.18 -13.37
CA ARG A 207 -12.07 0.32 -13.62
C ARG A 207 -12.25 0.18 -15.14
N PRO A 208 -12.44 -1.05 -15.65
CA PRO A 208 -12.66 -1.31 -17.08
C PRO A 208 -13.94 -0.64 -17.61
#